data_AF-A0A7X0ZES4-F1
#
_entry.id   AF-A0A7X0ZES4-F1
#
_cell.length_a   1.000
_cell.length_b   1.000
_cell.length_c   1.000
_cell.angle_alpha   90.00
_cell.angle_beta   90.00
_cell.angle_gamma   90.00
#
_symmetry.space_group_name_H-M   'P 1'
#
loop_
_entity.id
_entity.type
_entity.pdbx_description
1 polymer ?
#
loop_
_entity_poly.entity_id
_entity_poly.type
_entity_poly.pdbx_seq_one_letter_code
_entity_poly.pdbx_strand_id
1 'polypeptide(L)'
;MQMITKAEKTKVTSLFNLLAEANGEDPNDLLHQLKVKELEKNNIDEGSRMLLQQMAKLQVENSQLRKKQGESPKENGVDLMTNKVTHSKQEEQLKPTDENSNKRKEDE
;
A
#
# COMPACT_ATOMS: atom_id res chain seq x y z
N MET A 1 -11.53 20.77 -14.72
CA MET A 1 -10.54 19.70 -14.52
C MET A 1 -11.00 18.88 -13.32
N GLN A 2 -11.36 17.62 -13.51
CA GLN A 2 -11.94 16.79 -12.44
C GLN A 2 -10.82 16.34 -11.49
N MET A 3 -11.00 16.55 -10.19
CA MET A 3 -10.02 16.17 -9.17
C MET A 3 -10.15 14.69 -8.85
N ILE A 4 -9.05 13.95 -8.94
CA ILE A 4 -9.00 12.53 -8.59
C ILE A 4 -9.01 12.38 -7.06
N THR A 5 -9.88 11.53 -6.54
CA THR A 5 -9.98 11.26 -5.11
C THR A 5 -8.82 10.38 -4.63
N LYS A 6 -8.53 10.42 -3.32
CA LYS A 6 -7.54 9.53 -2.70
C LYS A 6 -7.85 8.06 -2.96
N ALA A 7 -9.12 7.67 -2.89
CA ALA A 7 -9.58 6.29 -3.11
C ALA A 7 -9.30 5.82 -4.55
N GLU A 8 -9.59 6.67 -5.54
CA GLU A 8 -9.28 6.37 -6.94
C GLU A 8 -7.78 6.23 -7.16
N LYS A 9 -6.98 7.13 -6.60
CA LYS A 9 -5.51 7.04 -6.68
C LYS A 9 -5.01 5.71 -6.10
N THR A 10 -5.47 5.33 -4.92
CA THR A 10 -5.08 4.06 -4.28
C THR A 10 -5.50 2.86 -5.12
N LYS A 11 -6.71 2.86 -5.69
CA LYS A 11 -7.19 1.78 -6.55
C LYS A 11 -6.36 1.64 -7.82
N VAL A 12 -6.03 2.75 -8.47
CA VAL A 12 -5.16 2.75 -9.66
C VAL A 12 -3.79 2.19 -9.33
N THR A 13 -3.16 2.64 -8.23
CA THR A 13 -1.85 2.10 -7.80
C THR A 13 -1.92 0.61 -7.49
N SER A 14 -2.96 0.14 -6.81
CA SER A 14 -3.11 -1.28 -6.49
C SER A 14 -3.29 -2.14 -7.74
N LEU A 15 -4.14 -1.71 -8.68
CA LEU A 15 -4.33 -2.41 -9.96
C LEU A 15 -3.06 -2.42 -10.81
N PHE A 16 -2.31 -1.32 -10.79
CA PHE A 16 -1.04 -1.22 -11.50
C PHE A 16 0.01 -2.17 -10.92
N ASN A 17 0.13 -2.25 -9.59
CA ASN A 17 1.05 -3.20 -8.95
C ASN A 17 0.68 -4.65 -9.27
N LEU A 18 -0.62 -4.97 -9.26
CA LEU A 18 -1.11 -6.30 -9.64
C LEU A 18 -0.77 -6.65 -11.10
N LEU A 19 -0.88 -5.68 -12.01
CA LEU A 19 -0.49 -5.85 -13.41
C LEU A 19 1.02 -6.12 -13.55
N ALA A 20 1.85 -5.35 -12.85
CA ALA A 20 3.30 -5.56 -12.89
C ALA A 20 3.67 -6.96 -12.36
N GLU A 21 3.09 -7.35 -11.23
CA GLU A 21 3.29 -8.67 -10.62
C GLU A 21 2.86 -9.82 -11.55
N ALA A 22 1.69 -9.70 -12.19
CA ALA A 22 1.19 -10.70 -13.14
C ALA A 22 2.11 -10.90 -14.36
N ASN A 23 2.89 -9.88 -14.72
CA ASN A 23 3.88 -9.95 -15.79
C ASN A 23 5.31 -10.27 -15.30
N GLY A 24 5.51 -10.39 -13.98
CA GLY A 24 6.84 -10.61 -13.39
C GLY A 24 7.77 -9.40 -13.47
N GLU A 25 7.22 -8.18 -13.57
CA GLU A 25 7.97 -6.93 -13.70
C GLU A 25 8.00 -6.11 -12.39
N ASP A 26 9.03 -5.28 -12.21
CA ASP A 26 9.04 -4.28 -11.13
C ASP A 26 8.09 -3.11 -11.50
N PRO A 27 7.17 -2.70 -10.60
CA PRO A 27 6.23 -1.61 -10.89
C PRO A 27 6.91 -0.29 -11.27
N ASN A 28 8.08 0.03 -10.70
CA ASN A 28 8.76 1.28 -11.00
C ASN A 28 9.42 1.26 -12.38
N ASP A 29 10.00 0.12 -12.76
CA ASP A 29 10.58 -0.07 -14.09
C ASP A 29 9.49 0.03 -15.17
N LEU A 30 8.35 -0.66 -14.97
CA LEU A 30 7.20 -0.57 -15.88
C LEU A 30 6.66 0.86 -15.96
N LEU A 31 6.54 1.55 -14.83
CA LEU A 31 6.08 2.95 -14.80
C LEU A 31 7.04 3.87 -15.55
N HIS A 32 8.35 3.66 -15.43
CA HIS A 32 9.36 4.40 -16.18
C HIS A 32 9.22 4.17 -17.69
N GLN A 33 9.07 2.92 -18.13
CA GLN A 33 8.88 2.60 -19.54
C GLN A 33 7.62 3.27 -20.11
N LEU A 34 6.51 3.26 -19.37
CA LEU A 34 5.27 3.92 -19.77
C LEU A 34 5.44 5.44 -19.90
N LYS A 35 6.16 6.07 -18.96
CA LYS A 35 6.48 7.50 -19.04
C LYS A 35 7.29 7.83 -20.30
N VAL A 36 8.33 7.04 -20.59
CA VAL A 36 9.15 7.25 -21.80
C VAL A 36 8.30 7.11 -23.07
N LYS A 37 7.48 6.06 -23.17
CA LYS A 37 6.56 5.87 -24.31
C LYS A 37 5.59 7.02 -24.47
N GLU A 38 5.03 7.54 -23.38
CA GLU A 38 4.10 8.67 -23.47
C GLU A 38 4.82 9.96 -23.88
N LEU A 39 6.05 10.20 -23.43
CA LEU A 39 6.85 11.33 -23.93
C LEU A 39 7.09 11.23 -25.44
N GLU A 40 7.48 10.05 -25.93
CA GLU A 40 7.68 9.79 -27.37
C GLU A 40 6.41 10.07 -28.17
N LYS A 41 5.27 9.56 -27.71
CA LYS A 41 3.96 9.75 -28.35
C LYS A 41 3.55 11.23 -28.42
N ASN A 42 3.94 12.03 -27.44
CA ASN A 42 3.63 13.46 -27.38
C ASN A 42 4.73 14.33 -28.01
N ASN A 43 5.72 13.74 -28.69
CA ASN A 43 6.86 14.43 -29.30
C ASN A 43 7.65 15.32 -28.32
N ILE A 44 7.77 14.88 -27.07
CA ILE A 44 8.52 15.62 -26.04
C ILE A 44 10.03 15.31 -26.18
N ASP A 45 10.83 16.36 -26.01
CA ASP A 45 12.26 16.45 -26.31
C ASP A 45 13.17 15.42 -25.60
N GLU A 46 14.31 15.11 -26.22
CA GLU A 46 15.33 14.17 -25.76
C GLU A 46 15.86 14.50 -24.36
N GLY A 47 15.92 15.79 -24.01
CA GLY A 47 16.30 16.22 -22.65
C GLY A 47 15.37 15.66 -21.56
N SER A 48 14.06 15.56 -21.83
CA SER A 48 13.10 15.00 -20.87
C SER A 48 13.27 13.49 -20.71
N ARG A 49 13.62 12.80 -21.79
CA ARG A 49 13.95 11.36 -21.79
C ARG A 49 15.20 11.10 -20.95
N MET A 50 16.26 11.89 -21.15
CA MET A 50 17.50 11.79 -20.38
C MET A 50 17.27 12.05 -18.89
N LEU A 51 16.45 13.05 -18.55
CA LEU A 51 16.12 13.34 -17.15
C LEU A 51 15.38 12.17 -16.47
N LEU A 52 14.41 11.55 -17.15
CA LEU A 52 13.72 10.36 -16.62
C LEU A 52 14.69 9.22 -16.33
N GLN A 53 15.61 8.94 -17.26
CA GLN A 53 16.63 7.90 -17.07
C GLN A 53 17.56 8.20 -15.90
N GLN A 54 17.96 9.48 -15.73
CA GLN A 54 18.78 9.90 -14.58
C GLN A 54 18.02 9.73 -13.26
N MET A 55 16.74 10.08 -13.21
CA MET A 55 15.91 9.87 -12.02
C MET A 55 15.75 8.39 -11.67
N ALA A 56 15.59 7.52 -12.66
CA ALA A 56 15.53 6.07 -12.44
C ALA A 56 16.84 5.54 -11.81
N LYS A 57 18.01 5.95 -12.34
CA LYS A 57 19.32 5.59 -11.77
C LYS A 57 19.47 6.07 -10.32
N LEU A 58 19.12 7.33 -10.06
CA LEU A 58 19.20 7.90 -8.72
C LEU A 58 18.28 7.19 -7.71
N GLN A 59 17.12 6.68 -8.14
CA GLN A 59 16.25 5.89 -7.26
C GLN A 59 16.90 4.56 -6.86
N VAL A 60 17.55 3.88 -7.82
CA VAL A 60 18.27 2.63 -7.55
C VAL A 60 19.45 2.88 -6.62
N GLU A 61 20.25 3.91 -6.89
CA GLU A 61 21.40 4.30 -6.06
C GLU A 61 20.97 4.64 -4.63
N ASN A 62 19.91 5.45 -4.47
CA ASN A 62 19.37 5.79 -3.15
C ASN A 62 18.83 4.56 -2.41
N SER A 63 18.16 3.63 -3.10
CA SER A 63 17.69 2.38 -2.52
C SER A 63 18.85 1.54 -1.99
N GLN A 64 19.95 1.44 -2.74
CA GLN A 64 21.16 0.73 -2.32
C GLN A 64 21.88 1.43 -1.15
N LEU A 65 21.95 2.76 -1.15
CA LEU A 65 22.56 3.53 -0.06
C LEU A 65 21.78 3.36 1.25
N ARG A 66 20.45 3.40 1.20
CA ARG A 66 19.59 3.15 2.38
C ARG A 66 19.80 1.75 2.95
N LYS A 67 19.88 0.73 2.10
CA LYS A 67 20.21 -0.65 2.50
C LYS A 67 21.57 -0.75 3.19
N LYS A 68 22.58 -0.02 2.72
CA LYS A 68 23.94 -0.01 3.32
C LYS A 68 24.01 0.72 4.65
N GLN A 69 23.23 1.78 4.83
CA GLN A 69 23.22 2.58 6.07
C GLN A 69 22.39 1.95 7.19
N GLY A 70 21.79 0.77 6.95
CA GLY A 70 20.91 0.13 7.94
C GLY A 70 19.64 0.95 8.23
N GLU A 71 19.35 1.98 7.42
CA GLU A 71 18.11 2.72 7.51
C GLU A 71 17.02 1.81 6.95
N SER A 72 16.29 1.15 7.86
CA SER A 72 15.05 0.43 7.52
C SER A 72 14.21 1.35 6.64
N PRO A 73 13.65 0.87 5.51
CA PRO A 73 12.87 1.71 4.63
C PRO A 73 11.79 2.39 5.46
N LYS A 74 11.92 3.71 5.66
CA LYS A 74 10.84 4.51 6.25
C LYS A 74 9.67 4.39 5.30
N GLU A 75 8.69 3.61 5.72
CA GLU A 75 7.41 3.44 5.08
C GLU A 75 6.75 4.82 4.95
N ASN A 76 7.01 5.53 3.85
CA ASN A 76 6.08 6.55 3.39
C ASN A 76 4.91 5.85 2.69
N GLY A 77 4.23 4.99 3.44
CA GLY A 77 3.19 4.09 2.95
C GLY A 77 2.51 3.41 4.12
N VAL A 78 1.51 4.09 4.67
CA VAL A 78 0.37 3.52 5.41
C VAL A 78 0.76 2.42 6.41
N ASP A 79 0.94 2.84 7.67
CA ASP A 79 0.80 2.06 8.89
C ASP A 79 0.29 0.63 8.63
N LEU A 80 1.23 -0.31 8.54
CA LEU A 80 0.98 -1.73 8.42
C LEU A 80 0.39 -2.20 9.76
N MET A 81 -0.88 -1.90 9.96
CA MET A 81 -1.72 -2.46 11.01
C MET A 81 -1.68 -3.98 10.81
N THR A 82 -0.86 -4.63 11.62
CA THR A 82 -0.83 -6.08 11.81
C THR A 82 -2.17 -6.48 12.41
N ASN A 83 -3.17 -6.67 11.54
CA ASN A 83 -4.40 -7.36 11.89
C ASN A 83 -4.04 -8.81 12.22
N LYS A 84 -3.78 -9.08 13.50
CA LYS A 84 -3.97 -10.41 14.07
C LYS A 84 -5.46 -10.75 13.95
N VAL A 85 -5.86 -11.27 12.81
CA VAL A 85 -7.14 -11.96 12.65
C VAL A 85 -7.02 -13.25 13.45
N THR A 86 -7.56 -13.23 14.66
CA THR A 86 -7.93 -14.44 15.39
C THR A 86 -8.94 -15.22 14.53
N HIS A 87 -8.55 -16.40 14.06
CA HIS A 87 -9.48 -17.35 13.50
C HIS A 87 -10.40 -17.87 14.61
N SER A 88 -11.50 -17.17 14.87
CA SER A 88 -12.63 -17.71 15.63
C SER A 88 -13.46 -18.58 14.69
N LYS A 89 -13.28 -19.91 14.78
CA LYS A 89 -14.22 -20.90 14.26
C LYS A 89 -15.26 -21.17 15.34
N GLN A 90 -16.51 -21.08 14.93
CA GLN A 90 -17.73 -21.32 15.69
C GLN A 90 -17.85 -22.76 16.18
N GLU A 91 -18.46 -22.93 17.36
CA GLU A 91 -19.54 -23.89 17.72
C GLU A 91 -19.56 -23.96 19.26
N GLU A 92 -20.56 -23.38 19.91
CA GLU A 92 -21.85 -23.99 20.27
C GLU A 92 -21.86 -24.17 21.79
N GLN A 93 -22.68 -23.36 22.49
CA GLN A 93 -23.58 -23.83 23.54
C GLN A 93 -24.36 -22.66 24.17
N LEU A 94 -25.65 -22.63 23.78
CA LEU A 94 -26.81 -22.43 24.65
C LEU A 94 -26.81 -21.27 25.66
N LYS A 95 -27.60 -20.24 25.34
CA LYS A 95 -28.32 -19.43 26.35
C LYS A 95 -29.23 -20.35 27.18
N PRO A 96 -29.53 -19.99 28.43
CA PRO A 96 -30.69 -19.14 28.66
C PRO A 96 -30.35 -17.90 29.49
N THR A 97 -30.87 -16.76 29.02
CA THR A 97 -31.19 -15.61 29.86
C THR A 97 -32.23 -16.03 30.88
N ASP A 98 -31.95 -15.84 32.16
CA ASP A 98 -32.98 -15.85 33.19
C ASP A 98 -32.80 -14.68 34.17
N GLU A 99 -33.93 -14.32 34.72
CA GLU A 99 -34.35 -12.99 35.10
C GLU A 99 -33.70 -12.40 36.37
N ASN A 100 -33.64 -11.08 36.38
CA ASN A 100 -34.05 -10.21 37.49
C ASN A 100 -34.21 -10.86 38.89
N SER A 101 -33.36 -10.46 39.84
CA SER A 101 -33.82 -10.17 41.21
C SER A 101 -32.85 -9.27 41.95
N ASN A 102 -33.26 -8.00 42.02
CA ASN A 102 -32.93 -7.05 43.08
C ASN A 102 -33.03 -7.70 44.47
N LYS A 103 -31.96 -7.61 45.29
CA LYS A 103 -32.07 -7.59 46.75
C LYS A 103 -30.79 -7.03 47.40
N ARG A 104 -30.93 -5.82 47.94
CA ARG A 104 -30.14 -5.30 49.07
C ARG A 104 -30.19 -6.30 50.23
N LYS A 105 -29.07 -6.46 50.96
CA LYS A 105 -28.95 -6.63 52.43
C LYS A 105 -27.45 -6.50 52.75
N GLU A 106 -27.05 -5.38 53.36
CA GLU A 106 -26.98 -5.09 54.81
C GLU A 106 -25.59 -5.44 55.35
N ASP A 107 -25.03 -4.44 56.02
CA ASP A 107 -23.74 -4.39 56.71
C ASP A 107 -23.62 -5.45 57.81
N GLU A 108 -22.39 -5.94 58.02
CA GLU A 108 -21.79 -6.05 59.36
C GLU A 108 -20.26 -5.96 59.28
#